data_AF-A0A260Z3G4-F1
#
_entry.id   AF-A0A260Z3G4-F1
#
_cell.length_a   1.000
_cell.length_b   1.000
_cell.length_c   1.000
_cell.angle_alpha   90.00
_cell.angle_beta   90.00
_cell.angle_gamma   90.00
#
_symmetry.space_group_name_H-M   'P 1'
#
loop_
_entity.id
_entity.type
_entity.pdbx_description
1 polymer ?
#
loop_
_entity_poly.entity_id
_entity_poly.type
_entity_poly.pdbx_seq_one_letter_code
_entity_poly.pdbx_strand_id
1 'polypeptide(L)' 'MKVGKLCTVTKVASESLDKTLTLSTLRITKKDKQDATLTVKHIHWHNWPDHGVPDNFVSPLRLLNICKNC' A
#
# COMPACT_ATOMS: atom_id res chain seq x y z
N MET A 1 1.97 -1.84 -13.97
CA MET A 1 1.86 -3.31 -13.91
C MET A 1 0.50 -3.74 -14.46
N LYS A 2 0.41 -4.81 -15.25
CA LYS A 2 -0.88 -5.39 -15.68
C LYS A 2 -1.15 -6.63 -14.82
N VAL A 3 -2.33 -6.71 -14.19
CA VAL A 3 -2.73 -7.88 -13.40
C VAL A 3 -3.67 -8.72 -14.26
N GLY A 4 -3.07 -9.72 -14.94
CA GLY A 4 -3.77 -10.59 -15.87
C GLY A 4 -4.53 -9.82 -16.96
N LYS A 5 -5.77 -10.26 -17.24
CA LYS A 5 -6.69 -9.59 -18.16
C LYS A 5 -7.63 -8.59 -17.47
N LEU A 6 -7.54 -8.41 -16.15
CA LEU A 6 -8.56 -7.74 -15.35
C LEU A 6 -8.34 -6.22 -15.25
N CYS A 7 -7.12 -5.80 -14.87
CA CYS A 7 -6.84 -4.40 -14.60
C CYS A 7 -5.39 -4.00 -14.86
N THR A 8 -5.20 -2.70 -15.02
CA THR A 8 -3.88 -2.05 -15.03
C THR A 8 -3.71 -1.33 -13.70
N VAL A 9 -2.60 -1.59 -13.02
CA VAL A 9 -2.20 -0.92 -11.78
C VAL A 9 -1.05 0.01 -12.09
N THR A 10 -1.25 1.29 -11.85
CA THR A 10 -0.26 2.35 -12.03
C THR A 10 0.09 2.93 -10.68
N LYS A 11 1.37 2.92 -10.32
CA LYS A 11 1.84 3.60 -9.12
C LYS A 11 1.95 5.10 -9.43
N VAL A 12 1.12 5.91 -8.77
CA VAL A 12 1.01 7.36 -8.97
C VAL A 12 2.00 8.10 -8.08
N ALA A 13 2.12 7.69 -6.82
CA ALA A 13 3.02 8.30 -5.85
C ALA A 13 3.61 7.24 -4.92
N SER A 14 4.73 7.58 -4.29
CA SER A 14 5.37 6.79 -3.23
C SER A 14 6.04 7.74 -2.26
N GLU A 15 5.81 7.52 -0.97
CA GLU A 15 6.46 8.27 0.10
C GLU A 15 6.90 7.34 1.23
N SER A 16 8.03 7.64 1.85
CA SER A 16 8.49 6.96 3.07
C SER A 16 7.82 7.64 4.25
N LEU A 17 6.98 6.91 4.99
CA LEU A 17 6.36 7.45 6.21
C LEU A 17 7.35 7.45 7.37
N ASP A 18 8.20 6.43 7.43
CA ASP A 18 9.38 6.35 8.28
C ASP A 18 10.43 5.44 7.64
N LYS A 19 11.41 4.96 8.42
CA LYS A 19 12.49 4.05 7.93
C LYS A 19 11.99 2.65 7.56
N THR A 20 10.77 2.30 7.94
CA THR A 20 10.22 0.94 7.91
C THR A 20 8.91 0.84 7.13
N LEU A 21 8.22 1.96 6.90
CA LEU A 21 6.94 2.04 6.24
C LEU A 21 7.01 2.90 4.98
N THR A 22 6.45 2.38 3.88
CA THR A 22 6.24 3.13 2.65
C THR A 22 4.76 3.15 2.31
N LEU A 23 4.23 4.34 2.01
CA LEU A 23 2.89 4.52 1.47
C LEU A 23 2.99 4.77 -0.04
N SER A 24 2.21 4.03 -0.82
CA SER A 24 2.11 4.18 -2.27
C SER A 24 0.66 4.47 -2.67
N THR A 25 0.45 5.48 -3.49
CA THR A 25 -0.85 5.72 -4.14
C THR A 25 -0.86 4.98 -5.46
N LEU A 26 -1.77 4.03 -5.60
CA LEU A 26 -1.97 3.22 -6.79
C LEU A 26 -3.29 3.63 -7.46
N ARG A 27 -3.27 3.73 -8.79
CA ARG A 27 -4.46 3.87 -9.62
C ARG A 27 -4.70 2.54 -10.32
N ILE A 28 -5.86 1.95 -10.06
CA ILE A 28 -6.29 0.70 -10.66
C ILE A 28 -7.39 1.01 -11.68
N THR A 29 -7.15 0.70 -12.94
CA THR A 29 -8.09 0.89 -14.04
C THR A 29 -8.54 -0.48 -14.57
N LYS A 30 -9.85 -0.76 -14.55
CA LYS A 30 -10.38 -1.98 -15.19
C LYS A 30 -10.32 -1.84 -16.71
N LYS A 31 -9.99 -2.92 -17.42
CA LYS A 31 -9.89 -2.87 -18.88
C LYS A 31 -11.24 -2.65 -19.56
N ASP A 32 -12.31 -3.19 -18.97
CA ASP A 32 -13.63 -3.27 -19.60
C ASP A 32 -14.46 -2.00 -19.39
N LYS A 33 -14.04 -1.13 -18.47
CA LYS A 33 -14.65 0.16 -18.14
C LYS A 33 -13.54 1.14 -17.76
N GLN A 34 -13.05 1.91 -18.74
CA GLN A 34 -11.99 2.89 -18.50
C GLN A 34 -12.40 3.94 -17.45
N ASP A 35 -13.69 4.28 -17.35
CA ASP A 35 -14.21 5.21 -16.34
C ASP A 35 -14.25 4.63 -14.92
N ALA A 36 -14.11 3.31 -14.77
CA ALA A 36 -14.02 2.66 -13.47
C ALA A 36 -12.56 2.64 -12.99
N THR A 37 -12.07 3.81 -12.58
CA THR A 37 -10.77 3.95 -11.89
C THR A 37 -10.95 3.93 -10.37
N LEU A 38 -10.08 3.20 -9.69
CA LEU A 38 -10.02 3.15 -8.23
C LEU A 38 -8.65 3.67 -7.78
N THR A 39 -8.65 4.61 -6.84
CA THR A 39 -7.44 5.03 -6.14
C THR A 39 -7.28 4.19 -4.88
N VAL A 40 -6.12 3.57 -4.72
CA VAL A 40 -5.78 2.69 -3.58
C VAL A 40 -4.54 3.23 -2.89
N LYS A 41 -4.63 3.42 -1.58
CA LYS A 41 -3.47 3.66 -0.72
C LYS A 41 -2.90 2.31 -0.26
N HIS A 42 -1.67 2.01 -0.64
CA HIS A 42 -0.99 0.75 -0.36
C HIS A 42 0.18 1.00 0.61
N ILE A 43 0.08 0.46 1.83
CA ILE A 43 1.12 0.58 2.86
C ILE A 43 1.95 -0.70 2.87
N HIS A 44 3.26 -0.57 2.80
CA HIS A 44 4.20 -1.68 2.90
C HIS A 44 5.09 -1.51 4.12
N TRP A 45 5.15 -2.55 4.95
CA TRP A 45 6.00 -2.64 6.13
C TRP A 45 7.20 -3.57 5.88
N HIS A 46 8.39 -2.99 5.83
CA HIS A 46 9.61 -3.68 5.38
C HIS A 46 10.38 -4.44 6.45
N ASN A 47 10.13 -4.19 7.74
CA ASN A 47 10.91 -4.80 8.83
C ASN A 47 10.06 -5.63 9.80
N TRP A 48 8.91 -6.13 9.35
CA TRP A 48 8.31 -7.26 10.04
C TRP A 48 9.13 -8.51 9.69
N PRO A 49 9.75 -9.19 10.66
CA PRO A 49 10.59 -10.35 10.38
C PRO A 49 9.77 -11.56 9.91
N ASP A 50 10.30 -12.32 8.96
CA ASP A 50 9.66 -13.56 8.47
C ASP A 50 9.39 -14.57 9.60
N HIS A 51 10.27 -14.57 10.61
CA HIS A 51 10.11 -15.33 11.85
C HIS A 51 10.14 -14.38 13.06
N GLY A 52 9.04 -14.35 13.81
CA GLY A 52 8.91 -13.56 15.03
C GLY A 52 8.03 -12.32 14.86
N VAL A 53 8.34 -11.27 15.62
CA VAL A 53 7.58 -10.03 15.68
C VAL A 53 8.52 -8.82 15.65
N PRO A 54 8.03 -7.62 15.28
CA PRO A 54 8.83 -6.40 15.34
C PRO A 54 9.30 -6.10 16.76
N ASP A 55 10.56 -5.67 16.91
CA ASP A 55 11.15 -5.33 18.23
C ASP A 55 10.40 -4.21 18.96
N ASN A 56 9.78 -3.30 18.19
CA ASN A 56 8.99 -2.20 18.73
C ASN A 56 7.50 -2.53 18.71
N PHE A 57 6.93 -2.77 19.89
CA PHE A 57 5.52 -3.07 20.09
C PHE A 57 4.56 -1.94 19.64
N VAL A 58 5.06 -0.71 19.46
CA VAL A 58 4.26 0.43 19.01
C VAL A 58 4.12 0.48 17.48
N SER A 59 5.00 -0.19 16.73
CA SER A 59 4.98 -0.16 15.26
C SER A 59 3.66 -0.66 14.64
N PRO A 60 3.05 -1.77 15.10
CA PRO A 60 1.72 -2.17 14.61
C PRO A 60 0.64 -1.13 14.88
N LEU A 61 0.68 -0.47 16.04
CA LEU A 61 -0.31 0.55 16.42
C LEU A 61 -0.17 1.81 15.56
N ARG A 62 1.05 2.20 15.20
CA ARG A 62 1.30 3.29 14.24
C ARG A 62 0.72 2.97 12.86
N LEU A 63 0.93 1.74 12.38
CA LEU A 63 0.34 1.28 11.13
C LEU A 63 -1.19 1.39 11.15
N LEU A 64 -1.84 0.91 12.22
CA LEU A 64 -3.29 1.02 12.37
C LEU A 64 -3.77 2.48 12.38
N ASN A 65 -3.04 3.37 13.04
CA ASN A 65 -3.36 4.80 13.05
C ASN A 65 -3.23 5.42 11.64
N ILE A 66 -2.24 5.03 10.85
CA ILE A 66 -2.11 5.48 9.46
C ILE A 66 -3.30 4.98 8.64
N CYS A 67 -3.66 3.70 8.75
CA CYS A 67 -4.81 3.12 8.03
C CYS A 67 -6.12 3.83 8.38
N LYS A 68 -6.32 4.21 9.65
CA LYS A 68 -7.53 4.90 10.10
C LYS A 68 -7.64 6.33 9.56
N ASN A 69 -6.52 7.01 9.36
CA ASN A 69 -6.48 8.41 8.92
C ASN A 69 -6.25 8.57 7.41
N CYS A 70 -6.33 7.47 6.65
CA CYS A 70 -6.17 7.47 5.19
C CYS A 70 -7.45 7.80 4.45
#